data_AF-A0A8K0M487-F1
#
_entry.id   AF-A0A8K0M487-F1
#
_cell.length_a   1.000
_cell.length_b   1.000
_cell.length_c   1.000
_cell.angle_alpha   90.00
_cell.angle_beta   90.00
_cell.angle_gamma   90.00
#
_symmetry.space_group_name_H-M   'P 1'
#
loop_
_entity.id
_entity.type
_entity.pdbx_description
1 polymer ?
#
loop_
_entity_poly.entity_id
_entity_poly.type
_entity_poly.pdbx_seq_one_letter_code
_entity_poly.pdbx_strand_id
1 'polypeptide(L)'
;MFDITRIIAGRELLRCLAQIPDWERAYKTVETAMQLVSKLISRAIHNADKQDILSQMYGLCTDAAAVVFVENKGRLVAFNFLEQDRGLVAASLEETRSDVVELQGKHPELAKQVTRLRKQTEELSARHNNSGDQTREARWGTHVSGHVEVKKELEKLLIEIRKQPEFEGFLTIPNEQKVKEDTAHGPITIINTSEYRCHAIFIERHQVHWIALPHPGIANISAKPHENNIASRKILNWLWETIADPIL
;
A
#
# COMPACT_ATOMS: atom_id res chain seq x y z
N MET A 1 5.10 19.58 -4.55
CA MET A 1 5.55 19.49 -5.97
C MET A 1 6.89 18.76 -6.08
N PHE A 2 7.96 19.20 -5.41
CA PHE A 2 9.30 18.58 -5.50
C PHE A 2 9.36 17.07 -5.17
N ASP A 3 8.59 16.59 -4.19
CA ASP A 3 8.68 15.18 -3.78
C ASP A 3 8.07 14.21 -4.82
N ILE A 4 7.01 14.60 -5.55
CA ILE A 4 6.42 13.76 -6.62
C ILE A 4 7.42 13.60 -7.77
N THR A 5 8.04 14.70 -8.20
CA THR A 5 9.06 14.66 -9.26
C THR A 5 10.24 13.77 -8.88
N ARG A 6 10.65 13.75 -7.60
CA ARG A 6 11.72 12.87 -7.11
C ARG A 6 11.32 11.40 -7.14
N ILE A 7 10.06 11.07 -6.86
CA ILE A 7 9.56 9.69 -6.93
C ILE A 7 9.52 9.21 -8.38
N ILE A 8 9.01 10.05 -9.30
CA ILE A 8 9.02 9.76 -10.74
C ILE A 8 10.46 9.58 -11.24
N ALA A 9 11.37 10.47 -10.86
CA ALA A 9 12.78 10.35 -11.21
C ALA A 9 13.42 9.08 -10.63
N GLY A 10 13.02 8.67 -9.42
CA GLY A 10 13.43 7.40 -8.81
C GLY A 10 12.98 6.19 -9.63
N ARG A 11 11.74 6.20 -10.15
CA ARG A 11 11.22 5.14 -11.02
C ARG A 11 11.98 5.06 -12.35
N GLU A 12 12.26 6.20 -12.97
CA GLU A 12 13.07 6.25 -14.20
C GLU A 12 14.51 5.77 -13.96
N LEU A 13 15.10 6.16 -12.83
CA LEU A 13 16.42 5.69 -12.43
C LEU A 13 16.44 4.18 -12.20
N LEU A 14 15.42 3.62 -11.54
CA LEU A 14 15.27 2.18 -11.39
C LEU A 14 15.27 1.47 -12.74
N ARG A 15 14.51 1.99 -13.72
CA ARG A 15 14.46 1.42 -15.07
C ARG A 15 15.84 1.39 -15.73
N CYS A 16 16.63 2.46 -15.60
CA CYS A 16 18.01 2.50 -16.09
C CYS A 16 18.92 1.51 -15.36
N LEU A 17 18.83 1.45 -14.02
CA LEU A 17 19.67 0.57 -13.19
C LEU A 17 19.39 -0.91 -13.46
N ALA A 18 18.15 -1.27 -13.74
CA ALA A 18 17.76 -2.62 -14.14
C ALA A 18 18.35 -3.05 -15.50
N GLN A 19 18.65 -2.10 -16.40
CA GLN A 19 19.32 -2.39 -17.68
C GLN A 19 20.82 -2.64 -17.51
N ILE A 20 21.45 -2.06 -16.49
CA ILE A 20 22.89 -2.21 -16.18
C ILE A 20 23.13 -3.12 -14.95
N PRO A 21 22.27 -4.12 -14.76
CA PRO A 21 21.96 -4.85 -13.50
C PRO A 21 22.59 -4.36 -12.20
N ASP A 22 22.51 -3.05 -11.92
CA ASP A 22 23.04 -2.44 -10.69
C ASP A 22 21.96 -2.45 -9.60
N TRP A 23 21.69 -3.65 -9.11
CA TRP A 23 20.57 -3.95 -8.23
C TRP A 23 20.75 -3.38 -6.82
N GLU A 24 21.99 -3.20 -6.36
CA GLU A 24 22.26 -2.55 -5.07
C GLU A 24 21.83 -1.08 -5.10
N ARG A 25 22.16 -0.36 -6.18
CA ARG A 25 21.68 1.02 -6.36
C ARG A 25 20.19 1.04 -6.62
N ALA A 26 19.65 0.08 -7.37
CA ALA A 26 18.22 -0.03 -7.61
C ALA A 26 17.45 -0.13 -6.28
N TYR A 27 17.95 -0.93 -5.33
CA TYR A 27 17.39 -1.08 -3.99
C TYR A 27 17.37 0.26 -3.24
N LYS A 28 18.49 0.98 -3.20
CA LYS A 28 18.57 2.30 -2.54
C LYS A 28 17.60 3.31 -3.18
N THR A 29 17.43 3.25 -4.50
CA THR A 29 16.51 4.11 -5.23
C THR A 29 15.05 3.84 -4.86
N VAL A 30 14.61 2.57 -4.86
CA VAL A 30 13.23 2.23 -4.48
C VAL A 30 12.96 2.49 -3.01
N GLU A 31 13.90 2.17 -2.12
CA GLU A 31 13.78 2.46 -0.69
C GLU A 31 13.58 3.96 -0.44
N THR A 32 14.37 4.80 -1.11
CA THR A 32 14.23 6.26 -1.02
C THR A 32 12.88 6.72 -1.58
N ALA A 33 12.46 6.19 -2.72
CA ALA A 33 11.17 6.53 -3.31
C ALA A 33 10.01 6.18 -2.37
N MET A 34 10.00 4.97 -1.80
CA MET A 34 8.98 4.51 -0.85
C MET A 34 8.92 5.35 0.43
N GLN A 35 10.07 5.81 0.93
CA GLN A 35 10.10 6.76 2.05
C GLN A 35 9.48 8.12 1.68
N LEU A 36 9.70 8.60 0.45
CA LEU A 36 9.10 9.85 -0.03
C LEU A 36 7.59 9.71 -0.24
N VAL A 37 7.13 8.56 -0.76
CA VAL A 37 5.70 8.21 -0.89
C VAL A 37 5.01 8.33 0.47
N SER A 38 5.58 7.69 1.49
CA SER A 38 5.04 7.72 2.86
C SER A 38 4.99 9.14 3.45
N LYS A 39 6.04 9.94 3.19
CA LYS A 39 6.08 11.36 3.61
C LYS A 39 5.07 12.22 2.86
N LEU A 40 4.80 11.94 1.59
CA LEU A 40 3.81 12.67 0.80
C LEU A 40 2.39 12.35 1.26
N ILE A 41 2.08 11.07 1.44
CA ILE A 41 0.74 10.63 1.86
C ILE A 41 0.42 11.09 3.28
N SER A 42 1.41 11.08 4.18
CA SER A 42 1.22 11.65 5.52
C SER A 42 1.04 13.16 5.51
N ARG A 43 1.55 13.88 4.50
CA ARG A 43 1.36 15.33 4.35
C ARG A 43 0.10 15.70 3.58
N ALA A 44 -0.43 14.80 2.76
CA ALA A 44 -1.65 15.01 2.00
C ALA A 44 -2.83 15.19 2.95
N ILE A 45 -3.45 16.36 2.85
CA ILE A 45 -4.55 16.78 3.71
C ILE A 45 -5.86 16.15 3.25
N HIS A 46 -6.02 15.99 1.93
CA HIS A 46 -7.22 15.47 1.31
C HIS A 46 -7.03 14.04 0.82
N ASN A 47 -8.08 13.24 0.94
CA ASN A 47 -8.04 11.87 0.45
C ASN A 47 -8.02 11.80 -1.08
N ALA A 48 -8.59 12.78 -1.79
CA ALA A 48 -8.45 12.91 -3.24
C ALA A 48 -6.97 13.09 -3.64
N ASP A 49 -6.23 13.96 -2.95
CA ASP A 49 -4.79 14.12 -3.18
C ASP A 49 -4.02 12.83 -2.90
N LYS A 50 -4.40 12.10 -1.84
CA LYS A 50 -3.79 10.78 -1.55
C LYS A 50 -4.09 9.77 -2.66
N GLN A 51 -5.32 9.71 -3.15
CA GLN A 51 -5.72 8.83 -4.26
C GLN A 51 -4.98 9.19 -5.55
N ASP A 52 -4.83 10.48 -5.86
CA ASP A 52 -4.07 10.95 -7.02
C ASP A 52 -2.58 10.61 -6.90
N ILE A 53 -2.01 10.76 -5.70
CA ILE A 53 -0.63 10.38 -5.38
C ILE A 53 -0.44 8.86 -5.53
N LEU A 54 -1.34 8.06 -4.94
CA LEU A 54 -1.32 6.60 -5.01
C LEU A 54 -1.48 6.08 -6.45
N SER A 55 -2.37 6.69 -7.22
CA SER A 55 -2.58 6.37 -8.64
C SER A 55 -1.31 6.61 -9.47
N GLN A 56 -0.61 7.73 -9.24
CA GLN A 56 0.67 8.02 -9.90
C GLN A 56 1.80 7.08 -9.47
N MET A 57 1.68 6.43 -8.32
CA MET A 57 2.67 5.53 -7.74
C MET A 57 2.38 4.06 -8.02
N TYR A 58 1.32 3.77 -8.79
CA TYR A 58 0.93 2.42 -9.16
C TYR A 58 2.11 1.59 -9.70
N GLY A 59 2.29 0.41 -9.10
CA GLY A 59 3.35 -0.55 -9.43
C GLY A 59 4.70 -0.30 -8.74
N LEU A 60 4.89 0.83 -8.04
CA LEU A 60 6.17 1.11 -7.37
C LEU A 60 6.48 0.10 -6.26
N CYS A 61 5.49 -0.32 -5.47
CA CYS A 61 5.67 -1.35 -4.44
C CYS A 61 5.97 -2.72 -5.05
N THR A 62 5.29 -3.05 -6.15
CA THR A 62 5.53 -4.28 -6.92
C THR A 62 6.96 -4.33 -7.45
N ASP A 63 7.45 -3.20 -7.97
CA ASP A 63 8.82 -3.04 -8.45
C ASP A 63 9.83 -3.09 -7.30
N ALA A 64 9.54 -2.43 -6.17
CA ALA A 64 10.39 -2.47 -4.99
C ALA A 64 10.53 -3.90 -4.44
N ALA A 65 9.43 -4.65 -4.37
CA ALA A 65 9.43 -6.05 -3.97
C ALA A 65 10.25 -6.93 -4.93
N ALA A 66 10.17 -6.67 -6.23
CA ALA A 66 10.98 -7.36 -7.24
C ALA A 66 12.49 -7.06 -7.08
N VAL A 67 12.86 -5.82 -6.79
CA VAL A 67 14.25 -5.44 -6.52
C VAL A 67 14.77 -6.12 -5.25
N VAL A 68 13.97 -6.15 -4.18
CA VAL A 68 14.32 -6.89 -2.95
C VAL A 68 14.51 -8.38 -3.23
N PHE A 69 13.68 -8.94 -4.11
CA PHE A 69 13.81 -10.32 -4.55
C PHE A 69 15.17 -10.58 -5.20
N VAL A 70 15.54 -9.75 -6.16
CA VAL A 70 16.80 -9.92 -6.91
C VAL A 70 18.03 -9.70 -6.02
N GLU A 71 17.98 -8.71 -5.14
CA GLU A 71 19.09 -8.39 -4.20
C GLU A 71 19.17 -9.31 -2.98
N ASN A 72 18.18 -10.18 -2.77
CA ASN A 72 18.09 -11.03 -1.59
C ASN A 72 18.16 -10.26 -0.25
N LYS A 73 17.55 -9.06 -0.16
CA LYS A 73 17.56 -8.21 1.06
C LYS A 73 16.69 -8.73 2.20
N GLY A 74 15.94 -9.81 1.96
CA GLY A 74 15.09 -10.45 2.95
C GLY A 74 13.61 -10.42 2.58
N ARG A 75 12.94 -11.54 2.86
CA ARG A 75 11.57 -11.82 2.41
C ARG A 75 10.55 -10.88 3.05
N LEU A 76 10.79 -10.51 4.31
CA LEU A 76 9.95 -9.54 5.03
C LEU A 76 10.05 -8.13 4.46
N VAL A 77 11.20 -7.73 3.91
CA VAL A 77 11.35 -6.40 3.30
C VAL A 77 10.48 -6.31 2.05
N ALA A 78 10.46 -7.37 1.23
CA ALA A 78 9.58 -7.46 0.06
C ALA A 78 8.10 -7.46 0.49
N PHE A 79 7.73 -8.26 1.48
CA PHE A 79 6.38 -8.25 2.05
C PHE A 79 5.97 -6.85 2.54
N ASN A 80 6.84 -6.18 3.29
CA ASN A 80 6.57 -4.85 3.83
C ASN A 80 6.34 -3.82 2.72
N PHE A 81 7.08 -3.89 1.59
CA PHE A 81 6.82 -3.02 0.45
C PHE A 81 5.44 -3.30 -0.18
N LEU A 82 5.03 -4.55 -0.29
CA LEU A 82 3.70 -4.91 -0.83
C LEU A 82 2.56 -4.49 0.11
N GLU A 83 2.75 -4.64 1.42
CA GLU A 83 1.79 -4.17 2.43
C GLU A 83 1.82 -2.65 2.61
N GLN A 84 2.85 -1.96 2.10
CA GLN A 84 2.94 -0.51 2.18
C GLN A 84 1.80 0.14 1.39
N ASP A 85 1.48 -0.35 0.18
CA ASP A 85 0.32 0.17 -0.57
C ASP A 85 -1.00 -0.07 0.18
N ARG A 86 -1.18 -1.24 0.81
CA ARG A 86 -2.38 -1.54 1.60
C ARG A 86 -2.48 -0.67 2.84
N GLY A 87 -1.38 -0.46 3.55
CA GLY A 87 -1.30 0.45 4.69
C GLY A 87 -1.52 1.92 4.30
N LEU A 88 -1.07 2.32 3.12
CA LEU A 88 -1.24 3.67 2.59
C LEU A 88 -2.66 3.92 2.06
N VAL A 89 -3.28 2.93 1.41
CA VAL A 89 -4.70 2.94 1.01
C VAL A 89 -5.59 2.90 2.25
N ALA A 90 -5.28 2.06 3.24
CA ALA A 90 -5.95 2.03 4.54
C ALA A 90 -5.88 3.38 5.28
N ALA A 91 -4.76 4.11 5.13
CA ALA A 91 -4.59 5.47 5.63
C ALA A 91 -5.26 6.56 4.76
N SER A 92 -5.74 6.20 3.57
CA SER A 92 -6.34 7.10 2.58
C SER A 92 -7.87 7.03 2.54
N LEU A 93 -8.49 5.85 2.55
CA LEU A 93 -9.95 5.66 2.63
C LEU A 93 -10.33 4.18 2.86
N GLU A 94 -11.36 3.98 3.68
CA GLU A 94 -12.24 2.79 3.82
C GLU A 94 -11.70 1.37 4.03
N GLU A 95 -10.42 1.05 3.88
CA GLU A 95 -9.95 -0.34 4.05
C GLU A 95 -9.18 -0.61 5.33
N THR A 96 -9.93 -1.03 6.35
CA THR A 96 -9.57 -2.16 7.24
C THR A 96 -10.86 -2.52 7.96
N ARG A 97 -11.81 -3.04 7.19
CA ARG A 97 -13.08 -3.53 7.74
C ARG A 97 -12.79 -4.54 8.86
N SER A 98 -11.76 -5.36 8.74
CA SER A 98 -11.36 -6.33 9.76
C SER A 98 -10.88 -5.67 11.06
N ASP A 99 -9.85 -4.82 11.03
CA ASP A 99 -9.30 -4.22 12.27
C ASP A 99 -10.31 -3.34 12.98
N VAL A 100 -11.10 -2.56 12.23
CA VAL A 100 -12.14 -1.70 12.82
C VAL A 100 -13.31 -2.52 13.34
N VAL A 101 -13.66 -3.65 12.70
CA VAL A 101 -14.68 -4.59 13.22
C VAL A 101 -14.19 -5.28 14.49
N GLU A 102 -12.93 -5.70 14.55
CA GLU A 102 -12.35 -6.27 15.77
C GLU A 102 -12.33 -5.24 16.90
N LEU A 103 -11.89 -4.01 16.59
CA LEU A 103 -11.92 -2.88 17.53
C LEU A 103 -13.35 -2.57 17.97
N GLN A 104 -14.34 -2.64 17.07
CA GLN A 104 -15.74 -2.42 17.40
C GLN A 104 -16.29 -3.49 18.34
N GLY A 105 -15.81 -4.73 18.23
CA GLY A 105 -16.19 -5.85 19.12
C GLY A 105 -15.61 -5.72 20.53
N LYS A 106 -14.33 -5.34 20.66
CA LYS A 106 -13.61 -5.28 21.95
C LYS A 106 -13.63 -3.90 22.61
N HIS A 107 -13.51 -2.83 21.83
CA HIS A 107 -13.45 -1.43 22.29
C HIS A 107 -14.40 -0.51 21.47
N PRO A 108 -15.73 -0.67 21.63
CA PRO A 108 -16.73 0.03 20.81
C PRO A 108 -16.64 1.56 20.89
N GLU A 109 -16.23 2.12 22.03
CA GLU A 109 -16.08 3.57 22.18
C GLU A 109 -14.87 4.12 21.42
N LEU A 110 -13.76 3.37 21.34
CA LEU A 110 -12.60 3.75 20.52
C LEU A 110 -12.96 3.68 19.03
N ALA A 111 -13.68 2.63 18.61
CA ALA A 111 -14.14 2.48 17.23
C ALA A 111 -15.09 3.63 16.80
N LYS A 112 -16.01 4.07 17.68
CA LYS A 112 -16.85 5.24 17.44
C LYS A 112 -16.04 6.52 17.27
N GLN A 113 -15.00 6.73 18.08
CA GLN A 113 -14.13 7.90 17.96
C GLN A 113 -13.34 7.89 16.65
N VAL A 114 -12.80 6.74 16.23
CA VAL A 114 -12.13 6.58 14.92
C VAL A 114 -13.09 6.95 13.80
N THR A 115 -14.30 6.40 13.84
CA THR A 115 -15.34 6.66 12.82
C THR A 115 -15.72 8.14 12.77
N ARG A 116 -15.87 8.79 13.93
CA ARG A 116 -16.18 10.23 14.01
C ARG A 116 -15.09 11.10 13.40
N LEU A 117 -13.83 10.87 13.75
CA LEU A 117 -12.69 11.65 13.24
C LEU A 117 -12.50 11.45 11.73
N ARG A 118 -12.74 10.22 11.23
CA ARG A 118 -12.75 9.92 9.79
C ARG A 118 -13.82 10.74 9.07
N LYS A 119 -15.07 10.70 9.56
CA LYS A 119 -16.17 11.48 8.99
C LYS A 119 -15.89 12.98 8.98
N GLN A 120 -15.30 13.51 10.06
CA GLN A 120 -14.90 14.93 10.11
C GLN A 120 -13.84 15.27 9.07
N THR A 121 -12.88 14.37 8.81
CA THR A 121 -11.87 14.54 7.75
C THR A 121 -12.49 14.60 6.35
N GLU A 122 -13.48 13.74 6.09
CA GLU A 122 -14.23 13.71 4.84
C GLU A 122 -15.09 14.97 4.67
N GLU A 123 -15.82 15.38 5.71
CA GLU A 123 -16.66 16.58 5.68
C GLU A 123 -15.84 17.85 5.43
N LEU A 124 -14.66 17.97 6.06
CA LEU A 124 -13.75 19.09 5.81
C LEU A 124 -13.28 19.09 4.35
N SER A 125 -12.91 17.93 3.81
CA SER A 125 -12.48 17.79 2.41
C SER A 125 -13.61 18.15 1.42
N ALA A 126 -14.84 17.70 1.66
CA ALA A 126 -15.99 17.97 0.81
C ALA A 126 -16.37 19.47 0.78
N ARG A 127 -16.27 20.16 1.92
CA ARG A 127 -16.53 21.61 2.01
C ARG A 127 -15.54 22.44 1.20
N HIS A 128 -14.33 21.94 0.98
CA HIS A 128 -13.32 22.60 0.14
C HIS A 128 -13.67 22.50 -1.35
N ASN A 129 -13.99 21.29 -1.83
CA ASN A 129 -14.30 21.03 -3.23
C ASN A 129 -15.54 21.79 -3.73
N ASN A 130 -16.51 22.04 -2.84
CA ASN A 130 -17.72 22.81 -3.17
C ASN A 130 -17.56 24.34 -3.03
N SER A 131 -16.40 24.83 -2.60
CA SER A 131 -16.19 26.27 -2.35
C SER A 131 -15.72 27.00 -3.62
N GLY A 132 -16.68 27.30 -4.49
CA GLY A 132 -16.52 28.30 -5.54
C GLY A 132 -16.35 29.70 -4.95
N ASP A 133 -15.26 30.37 -5.35
CA ASP A 133 -15.05 31.81 -5.43
C ASP A 133 -15.62 32.69 -4.29
N GLN A 134 -14.98 32.70 -3.11
CA GLN A 134 -15.05 33.81 -2.14
C GLN A 134 -13.93 33.74 -1.08
N THR A 135 -13.12 34.80 -1.03
CA THR A 135 -12.03 35.12 -0.06
C THR A 135 -11.09 33.96 0.32
N ARG A 136 -10.17 33.66 -0.61
CA ARG A 136 -9.23 32.52 -0.56
C ARG A 136 -8.29 32.52 0.65
N GLU A 137 -7.81 33.65 1.15
CA GLU A 137 -6.70 33.67 2.13
C GLU A 137 -7.11 33.41 3.58
N ALA A 138 -8.12 34.12 4.10
CA ALA A 138 -8.58 33.92 5.49
C ALA A 138 -9.21 32.53 5.68
N ARG A 139 -9.91 32.03 4.65
CA ARG A 139 -10.59 30.72 4.68
C ARG A 139 -9.60 29.55 4.55
N TRP A 140 -8.51 29.73 3.80
CA TRP A 140 -7.43 28.74 3.71
C TRP A 140 -6.74 28.53 5.06
N GLY A 141 -6.47 29.61 5.80
CA GLY A 141 -5.86 29.52 7.14
C GLY A 141 -6.70 28.73 8.15
N THR A 142 -8.00 28.98 8.21
CA THR A 142 -8.94 28.23 9.08
C THR A 142 -9.10 26.77 8.62
N HIS A 143 -9.12 26.53 7.31
CA HIS A 143 -9.29 25.21 6.74
C HIS A 143 -8.08 24.29 6.96
N VAL A 144 -6.87 24.78 6.69
CA VAL A 144 -5.62 24.07 6.99
C VAL A 144 -5.51 23.78 8.48
N SER A 145 -5.87 24.75 9.33
CA SER A 145 -5.85 24.57 10.79
C SER A 145 -6.81 23.47 11.26
N GLY A 146 -8.03 23.41 10.71
CA GLY A 146 -9.01 22.38 11.05
C GLY A 146 -8.55 20.97 10.66
N HIS A 147 -7.97 20.82 9.47
CA HIS A 147 -7.41 19.53 9.04
C HIS A 147 -6.21 19.08 9.88
N VAL A 148 -5.31 20.00 10.23
CA VAL A 148 -4.16 19.70 11.09
C VAL A 148 -4.63 19.23 12.47
N GLU A 149 -5.69 19.83 13.03
CA GLU A 149 -6.19 19.44 14.35
C GLU A 149 -6.85 18.05 14.34
N VAL A 150 -7.75 17.78 13.38
CA VAL A 150 -8.38 16.46 13.24
C VAL A 150 -7.33 15.37 13.02
N LYS A 151 -6.27 15.67 12.24
CA LYS A 151 -5.16 14.73 12.03
C LYS A 151 -4.40 14.45 13.34
N LYS A 152 -4.10 15.47 14.14
CA LYS A 152 -3.45 15.30 15.46
C LYS A 152 -4.32 14.49 16.42
N GLU A 153 -5.62 14.74 16.42
CA GLU A 153 -6.56 13.96 17.24
C GLU A 153 -6.59 12.49 16.81
N LEU A 154 -6.60 12.22 15.49
CA LEU A 154 -6.51 10.87 14.98
C LEU A 154 -5.19 10.20 15.35
N GLU A 155 -4.05 10.89 15.21
CA GLU A 155 -2.74 10.37 15.62
C GLU A 155 -2.70 10.00 17.12
N LYS A 156 -3.24 10.87 17.98
CA LYS A 156 -3.37 10.60 19.42
C LYS A 156 -4.26 9.39 19.70
N LEU A 157 -5.39 9.27 18.99
CA LEU A 157 -6.31 8.15 19.15
C LEU A 157 -5.67 6.83 18.70
N LEU A 158 -4.92 6.83 17.60
CA LEU A 158 -4.18 5.64 17.16
C LEU A 158 -3.13 5.20 18.17
N ILE A 159 -2.44 6.15 18.81
CA ILE A 159 -1.51 5.86 19.91
C ILE A 159 -2.25 5.21 21.09
N GLU A 160 -3.45 5.69 21.42
CA GLU A 160 -4.23 5.14 22.54
C GLU A 160 -4.79 3.74 22.24
N ILE A 161 -5.25 3.51 21.01
CA ILE A 161 -5.68 2.18 20.57
C ILE A 161 -4.53 1.18 20.66
N ARG A 162 -3.32 1.59 20.24
CA ARG A 162 -2.12 0.74 20.31
C ARG A 162 -1.60 0.44 21.72
N LYS A 163 -2.18 1.04 22.75
CA LYS A 163 -1.93 0.65 24.15
C LYS A 163 -2.86 -0.46 24.64
N GLN A 164 -3.93 -0.75 23.90
CA GLN A 164 -4.85 -1.81 24.27
C GLN A 164 -4.22 -3.17 23.94
N PRO A 165 -4.36 -4.18 24.82
CA PRO A 165 -3.95 -5.54 24.52
C PRO A 165 -4.55 -6.03 23.20
N GLU A 166 -3.77 -6.70 22.38
CA GLU A 166 -4.16 -7.24 21.05
C GLU A 166 -4.28 -6.18 19.93
N PHE A 167 -4.08 -4.89 20.24
CA PHE A 167 -4.16 -3.79 19.27
C PHE A 167 -2.83 -3.03 19.09
N GLU A 168 -1.72 -3.56 19.59
CA GLU A 168 -0.39 -2.93 19.54
C GLU A 168 0.05 -2.60 18.10
N GLY A 169 -0.38 -3.43 17.14
CA GLY A 169 -0.17 -3.28 15.71
C GLY A 169 -1.31 -2.59 14.94
N PHE A 170 -2.30 -1.99 15.61
CA PHE A 170 -3.50 -1.45 14.94
C PHE A 170 -3.15 -0.44 13.84
N LEU A 171 -3.62 -0.71 12.62
CA LEU A 171 -3.33 0.06 11.40
C LEU A 171 -1.83 0.30 11.19
N THR A 172 -1.01 -0.73 11.42
CA THR A 172 0.41 -0.74 11.08
C THR A 172 0.72 -1.93 10.19
N ILE A 173 1.85 -1.87 9.47
CA ILE A 173 2.35 -3.03 8.71
C ILE A 173 2.60 -4.16 9.72
N PRO A 174 1.96 -5.34 9.53
CA PRO A 174 2.08 -6.42 10.49
C PRO A 174 3.52 -6.95 10.48
N ASN A 175 4.04 -7.25 11.67
CA ASN A 175 5.36 -7.85 11.80
C ASN A 175 5.33 -9.34 11.40
N GLU A 176 6.50 -9.96 11.21
CA GLU A 176 6.59 -11.37 10.79
C GLU A 176 5.79 -12.32 11.68
N GLN A 177 5.83 -12.10 13.00
CA GLN A 177 5.15 -12.98 13.93
C GLN A 177 3.63 -12.89 13.75
N LYS A 178 3.08 -11.68 13.66
CA LYS A 178 1.65 -11.46 13.43
C LYS A 178 1.20 -12.05 12.09
N VAL A 179 1.99 -11.83 11.04
CA VAL A 179 1.74 -12.39 9.70
C VAL A 179 1.73 -13.92 9.73
N LYS A 180 2.62 -14.55 10.50
CA LYS A 180 2.61 -16.00 10.72
C LYS A 180 1.43 -16.48 11.56
N GLU A 181 1.02 -15.73 12.58
CA GLU A 181 -0.16 -16.03 13.40
C GLU A 181 -1.43 -16.05 12.53
N ASP A 182 -1.54 -15.12 11.57
CA ASP A 182 -2.66 -15.03 10.64
C ASP A 182 -2.74 -16.22 9.67
N THR A 183 -1.67 -17.04 9.55
CA THR A 183 -1.69 -18.32 8.81
C THR A 183 -2.36 -19.47 9.58
N ALA A 184 -2.96 -19.22 10.75
CA ALA A 184 -3.64 -20.24 11.54
C ALA A 184 -4.74 -20.99 10.77
N HIS A 185 -5.33 -20.35 9.75
CA HIS A 185 -6.39 -20.92 8.90
C HIS A 185 -5.88 -21.43 7.55
N GLY A 186 -4.57 -21.36 7.28
CA GLY A 186 -3.95 -21.79 6.03
C GLY A 186 -2.79 -20.89 5.61
N PRO A 187 -1.95 -21.36 4.67
CA PRO A 187 -0.86 -20.56 4.12
C PRO A 187 -1.39 -19.33 3.36
N ILE A 188 -0.64 -18.24 3.42
CA ILE A 188 -0.92 -17.03 2.65
C ILE A 188 0.10 -16.96 1.50
N THR A 189 -0.41 -16.88 0.27
CA THR A 189 0.42 -16.72 -0.93
C THR A 189 0.17 -15.35 -1.55
N ILE A 190 1.24 -14.58 -1.72
CA ILE A 190 1.22 -13.27 -2.37
C ILE A 190 1.95 -13.38 -3.70
N ILE A 191 1.27 -13.07 -4.79
CA ILE A 191 1.84 -13.11 -6.13
C ILE A 191 2.25 -11.68 -6.52
N ASN A 192 3.54 -11.47 -6.74
CA ASN A 192 4.07 -10.19 -7.20
C ASN A 192 4.42 -10.27 -8.69
N THR A 193 3.83 -9.37 -9.47
CA THR A 193 4.04 -9.29 -10.93
C THR A 193 4.66 -7.96 -11.34
N SER A 194 5.99 -7.87 -11.34
CA SER A 194 6.74 -6.69 -11.81
C SER A 194 7.41 -6.93 -13.16
N GLU A 195 7.61 -5.86 -13.91
CA GLU A 195 8.41 -5.82 -15.14
C GLU A 195 9.85 -6.32 -14.93
N TYR A 196 10.39 -6.16 -13.71
CA TYR A 196 11.76 -6.58 -13.39
C TYR A 196 11.85 -8.06 -13.01
N ARG A 197 10.92 -8.53 -12.16
CA ARG A 197 10.89 -9.93 -11.71
C ARG A 197 9.51 -10.29 -11.16
N CYS A 198 9.05 -11.49 -11.49
CA CYS A 198 7.83 -12.05 -10.92
C CYS A 198 8.19 -13.13 -9.89
N HIS A 199 7.49 -13.14 -8.78
CA HIS A 199 7.71 -14.10 -7.71
C HIS A 199 6.45 -14.26 -6.85
N ALA A 200 6.32 -15.41 -6.19
CA ALA A 200 5.36 -15.63 -5.14
C ALA A 200 6.06 -15.60 -3.77
N ILE A 201 5.45 -14.97 -2.78
CA ILE A 201 5.83 -15.05 -1.37
C ILE A 201 4.85 -16.00 -0.68
N PHE A 202 5.38 -17.02 -0.04
CA PHE A 202 4.64 -17.97 0.77
C PHE A 202 4.90 -17.69 2.23
N ILE A 203 3.82 -17.52 2.97
CA ILE A 203 3.84 -17.31 4.40
C ILE A 203 3.10 -18.49 5.02
N GLU A 204 3.83 -19.22 5.84
CA GLU A 204 3.35 -20.35 6.62
C GLU A 204 3.70 -20.11 8.09
N ARG A 205 3.03 -20.83 9.00
CA ARG A 205 3.19 -20.63 10.45
C ARG A 205 4.64 -20.64 10.94
N HIS A 206 5.52 -21.40 10.29
CA HIS A 206 6.90 -21.60 10.73
C HIS A 206 7.94 -21.00 9.78
N GLN A 207 7.55 -20.64 8.56
CA GLN A 207 8.51 -20.16 7.55
C GLN A 207 7.90 -19.17 6.58
N VAL A 208 8.74 -18.27 6.11
CA VAL A 208 8.45 -17.42 4.95
C VAL A 208 9.45 -17.79 3.87
N HIS A 209 8.97 -18.14 2.68
CA HIS A 209 9.81 -18.46 1.53
C HIS A 209 9.24 -17.79 0.27
N TRP A 210 10.02 -17.81 -0.81
CA TRP A 210 9.59 -17.27 -2.09
C TRP A 210 9.90 -18.24 -3.22
N ILE A 211 9.16 -18.11 -4.31
CA ILE A 211 9.39 -18.87 -5.54
C ILE A 211 9.48 -17.89 -6.69
N ALA A 212 10.54 -17.99 -7.48
CA ALA A 212 10.64 -17.25 -8.72
C ALA A 212 9.57 -17.77 -9.70
N LEU A 213 8.74 -16.87 -10.21
CA LEU A 213 7.75 -17.22 -11.22
C LEU A 213 8.32 -16.93 -12.61
N PRO A 214 7.93 -17.71 -13.64
CA PRO A 214 8.16 -17.31 -15.02
C PRO A 214 7.58 -15.92 -15.22
N HIS A 215 8.27 -15.04 -15.96
CA HIS A 215 7.76 -13.70 -16.21
C HIS A 215 6.45 -13.83 -17.02
N PRO A 216 5.27 -13.64 -16.41
CA PRO A 216 4.03 -13.60 -17.14
C PRO A 216 4.13 -12.30 -17.91
N GLY A 217 4.43 -12.32 -19.21
CA GLY A 217 4.52 -11.07 -19.98
C GLY A 217 3.31 -10.19 -19.66
N ILE A 218 3.53 -9.14 -18.85
CA ILE A 218 2.45 -8.36 -18.21
C ILE A 218 1.58 -7.69 -19.28
N ALA A 219 2.13 -7.54 -20.49
CA ALA A 219 1.45 -7.20 -21.72
C ALA A 219 0.20 -8.06 -22.04
N ASN A 220 0.01 -9.25 -21.45
CA ASN A 220 -1.19 -10.06 -21.67
C ASN A 220 -2.28 -9.91 -20.61
N ILE A 221 -1.98 -9.38 -19.42
CA ILE A 221 -3.01 -9.15 -18.38
C ILE A 221 -3.61 -7.74 -18.51
N SER A 222 -2.78 -6.72 -18.79
CA SER A 222 -3.22 -5.33 -18.83
C SER A 222 -3.64 -4.83 -20.22
N ALA A 223 -3.25 -5.51 -21.30
CA ALA A 223 -3.72 -5.18 -22.64
C ALA A 223 -5.10 -5.81 -22.88
N LYS A 224 -6.13 -4.96 -22.75
CA LYS A 224 -7.56 -5.15 -23.09
C LYS A 224 -8.48 -5.54 -21.93
N PRO A 225 -8.87 -4.57 -21.09
CA PRO A 225 -9.95 -4.73 -20.11
C PRO A 225 -11.34 -4.90 -20.75
N HIS A 226 -11.49 -4.64 -22.06
CA HIS A 226 -12.79 -4.54 -22.72
C HIS A 226 -13.11 -5.65 -23.74
N GLU A 227 -12.23 -6.61 -24.01
CA GLU A 227 -12.48 -7.63 -25.06
C GLU A 227 -12.21 -9.09 -24.68
N ASN A 228 -11.57 -9.38 -23.55
CA ASN A 228 -11.23 -10.76 -23.21
C ASN A 228 -12.09 -11.28 -22.06
N ASN A 229 -12.90 -12.31 -22.36
CA ASN A 229 -13.55 -13.12 -21.35
C ASN A 229 -12.46 -13.75 -20.47
N ILE A 230 -12.28 -13.23 -19.25
CA ILE A 230 -11.27 -13.67 -18.27
C ILE A 230 -11.43 -15.18 -17.98
N ALA A 231 -12.63 -15.73 -18.18
CA ALA A 231 -12.92 -17.16 -18.06
C ALA A 231 -12.61 -17.98 -19.33
N SER A 232 -11.94 -17.40 -20.33
CA SER A 232 -11.54 -18.17 -21.51
C SER A 232 -10.53 -19.26 -21.12
N ARG A 233 -10.72 -20.46 -21.67
CA ARG A 233 -9.85 -21.61 -21.39
C ARG A 233 -8.37 -21.31 -21.66
N LYS A 234 -8.08 -20.44 -22.63
CA LYS A 234 -6.71 -20.00 -22.95
C LYS A 234 -6.08 -19.20 -21.81
N ILE A 235 -6.82 -18.25 -21.22
CA ILE A 235 -6.35 -17.46 -20.07
C ILE A 235 -6.21 -18.34 -18.83
N LEU A 236 -7.18 -19.22 -18.57
CA LEU A 236 -7.11 -20.14 -17.43
C LEU A 236 -5.94 -21.12 -17.54
N ASN A 237 -5.66 -21.66 -18.73
CA ASN A 237 -4.50 -22.54 -18.94
C ASN A 237 -3.19 -21.78 -18.77
N TRP A 238 -3.12 -20.54 -19.24
CA TRP A 238 -1.95 -19.69 -19.04
C TRP A 238 -1.72 -19.32 -17.57
N LEU A 239 -2.78 -18.97 -16.84
CA LEU A 239 -2.73 -18.74 -15.38
C LEU A 239 -2.31 -20.01 -14.64
N TRP A 240 -2.78 -21.17 -15.08
CA TRP A 240 -2.34 -22.46 -14.55
C TRP A 240 -0.83 -22.63 -14.72
N GLU A 241 -0.33 -22.60 -15.94
CA GLU A 241 1.09 -22.84 -16.26
C GLU A 241 2.04 -21.79 -15.65
N THR A 242 1.60 -20.53 -15.52
CA THR A 242 2.48 -19.42 -15.12
C THR A 242 2.41 -19.10 -13.62
N ILE A 243 1.29 -19.40 -12.98
CA ILE A 243 1.03 -19.01 -11.59
C ILE A 243 0.64 -20.21 -10.73
N ALA A 244 -0.38 -20.98 -11.10
CA ALA A 244 -0.88 -22.04 -10.20
C ALA A 244 0.07 -23.24 -10.09
N ASP A 245 0.54 -23.79 -11.21
CA ASP A 245 1.42 -24.96 -11.26
C ASP A 245 2.79 -24.73 -10.58
N PRO A 246 3.44 -23.56 -10.70
CA PRO A 246 4.66 -23.27 -9.93
C PRO A 246 4.43 -23.07 -8.41
N ILE A 247 3.18 -22.88 -7.98
CA ILE A 247 2.81 -22.54 -6.61
C ILE A 247 2.26 -23.73 -5.83
N LEU A 248 1.52 -24.63 -6.49
CA LEU A 248 0.89 -25.83 -5.94
C LEU A 248 1.87 -27.00 -5.83
#